data_AF-A0AA86R760-F1
#
_entry.id   AF-A0AA86R760-F1
#
_cell.length_a   1.000
_cell.length_b   1.000
_cell.length_c   1.000
_cell.angle_alpha   90.00
_cell.angle_beta   90.00
_cell.angle_gamma   90.00
#
_symmetry.space_group_name_H-M   'P 1'
#
loop_
_entity.id
_entity.type
_entity.pdbx_description
1 polymer ?
#
loop_
_entity_poly.entity_id
_entity_poly.type
_entity_poly.pdbx_seq_one_letter_code
_entity_poly.pdbx_strand_id
1 'polypeptide(L)'
;MSQFKELFGSTFTNIVNLKAGLQCKEISDAHNEFLLRQDGVKFDIWKDMAKILKVSPKKIHDYYHNTWSKQFSDDINPYRDEIKSLIQMTQFSHSIQETVKHAITELKKLYPKLNLHYQTVYQYVNYQVKNNLKNLPAIPTCFTVKQEESSETKEDRKPSSQQITELFDTFEHTALPFYESLFPIADFDAL
;
A
#
# COMPACT_ATOMS: atom_id res chain seq x y z
N MET A 1 18.88 -11.57 17.27
CA MET A 1 17.63 -11.07 16.65
C MET A 1 16.36 -11.69 17.25
N SER A 2 16.32 -12.98 17.65
CA SER A 2 15.10 -13.61 18.21
C SER A 2 14.49 -12.84 19.39
N GLN A 3 15.31 -12.47 20.38
CA GLN A 3 14.86 -11.79 21.59
C GLN A 3 14.13 -10.46 21.32
N PHE A 4 14.60 -9.64 20.37
CA PHE A 4 13.92 -8.40 20.02
C PHE A 4 12.56 -8.65 19.37
N LYS A 5 12.46 -9.68 18.50
CA LYS A 5 11.21 -10.03 17.84
C LYS A 5 10.15 -10.51 18.85
N GLU A 6 10.55 -11.35 19.79
CA GLU A 6 9.69 -11.82 20.89
C GLU A 6 9.25 -10.66 21.79
N LEU A 7 10.18 -9.80 22.18
CA LEU A 7 9.89 -8.62 23.01
C LEU A 7 8.99 -7.61 22.29
N PHE A 8 9.21 -7.38 20.99
CA PHE A 8 8.35 -6.54 20.17
C PHE A 8 6.92 -7.10 20.14
N GLY A 9 6.78 -8.42 19.91
CA GLY A 9 5.49 -9.09 19.85
C GLY A 9 4.69 -8.97 21.14
N SER A 10 5.30 -9.30 22.27
CA SER A 10 4.64 -9.20 23.57
C SER A 10 4.29 -7.75 23.94
N THR A 11 5.19 -6.80 23.63
CA THR A 11 4.96 -5.36 23.87
C THR A 11 3.79 -4.85 23.01
N PHE A 12 3.75 -5.23 21.74
CA PHE A 12 2.67 -4.87 20.82
C PHE A 12 1.32 -5.38 21.34
N THR A 13 1.23 -6.68 21.65
CA THR A 13 0.00 -7.29 22.20
C THR A 13 -0.47 -6.59 23.47
N ASN A 14 0.44 -6.30 24.40
CA ASN A 14 0.09 -5.62 25.65
C ASN A 14 -0.48 -4.22 25.42
N ILE A 15 0.09 -3.43 24.51
CA ILE A 15 -0.40 -2.08 24.25
C ILE A 15 -1.72 -2.11 23.49
N VAL A 16 -1.88 -3.01 22.51
CA VAL A 16 -3.16 -3.20 21.81
C VAL A 16 -4.25 -3.58 22.82
N ASN A 17 -4.00 -4.55 23.69
CA ASN A 17 -4.92 -4.97 24.74
C ASN A 17 -5.30 -3.79 25.66
N LEU A 18 -4.32 -3.00 26.09
CA LEU A 18 -4.54 -1.83 26.93
C LEU A 18 -5.40 -0.76 26.24
N LYS A 19 -5.09 -0.41 24.99
CA LYS A 19 -5.80 0.66 24.26
C LYS A 19 -7.18 0.23 23.76
N ALA A 20 -7.34 -1.04 23.41
CA ALA A 20 -8.61 -1.59 22.91
C ALA A 20 -9.53 -2.07 24.03
N GLY A 21 -9.05 -2.20 25.27
CA GLY A 21 -9.80 -2.80 26.37
C GLY A 21 -10.06 -4.30 26.16
N LEU A 22 -9.11 -5.01 25.55
CA LEU A 22 -9.22 -6.42 25.15
C LEU A 22 -8.16 -7.29 25.83
N GLN A 23 -8.34 -8.61 25.72
CA GLN A 23 -7.38 -9.62 26.15
C GLN A 23 -7.08 -10.62 25.03
N CYS A 24 -6.34 -10.16 24.02
CA CYS A 24 -5.80 -11.02 22.98
C CYS A 24 -4.78 -11.98 23.60
N LYS A 25 -4.97 -13.30 23.40
CA LYS A 25 -4.05 -14.34 23.86
C LYS A 25 -2.94 -14.58 22.84
N GLU A 26 -3.29 -14.54 21.56
CA GLU A 26 -2.35 -14.71 20.46
C GLU A 26 -1.91 -13.37 19.87
N ILE A 27 -0.69 -13.36 19.33
CA ILE A 27 -0.09 -12.20 18.66
C ILE A 27 -0.83 -11.84 17.36
N SER A 28 -1.38 -12.84 16.67
CA SER A 28 -2.21 -12.67 15.48
C SER A 28 -3.49 -11.93 15.77
N ASP A 29 -4.13 -12.23 16.91
CA ASP A 29 -5.39 -11.60 17.31
C ASP A 29 -5.16 -10.11 17.59
N ALA A 30 -4.08 -9.78 18.32
CA ALA A 30 -3.70 -8.40 18.57
C ALA A 30 -3.39 -7.64 17.27
N HIS A 31 -2.75 -8.29 16.29
CA HIS A 31 -2.49 -7.69 14.99
C HIS A 31 -3.79 -7.42 14.21
N ASN A 32 -4.72 -8.38 14.20
CA ASN A 32 -6.00 -8.23 13.53
C ASN A 32 -6.85 -7.13 14.17
N GLU A 33 -6.93 -7.10 15.51
CA GLU A 33 -7.58 -6.01 16.26
C GLU A 33 -6.93 -4.67 15.93
N PHE A 34 -5.60 -4.60 15.91
CA PHE A 34 -4.92 -3.38 15.53
C PHE A 34 -5.32 -2.91 14.13
N LEU A 35 -5.46 -3.80 13.14
CA LEU A 35 -5.89 -3.42 11.79
C LEU A 35 -7.33 -2.90 11.74
N LEU A 36 -8.25 -3.54 12.46
CA LEU A 36 -9.68 -3.24 12.45
C LEU A 36 -10.05 -1.91 13.12
N ARG A 37 -9.20 -1.40 14.02
CA ARG A 37 -9.53 -0.18 14.79
C ARG A 37 -9.31 1.10 13.99
N GLN A 38 -10.14 2.09 14.28
CA GLN A 38 -9.98 3.46 13.77
C GLN A 38 -8.75 4.16 14.36
N ASP A 39 -8.34 5.25 13.72
CA ASP A 39 -7.09 5.97 13.99
C ASP A 39 -6.90 6.39 15.45
N GLY A 40 -7.99 6.65 16.18
CA GLY A 40 -7.93 7.02 17.59
C GLY A 40 -7.25 5.97 18.48
N VAL A 41 -7.42 4.68 18.20
CA VAL A 41 -6.77 3.58 18.96
C VAL A 41 -5.34 3.36 18.49
N LYS A 42 -5.07 3.59 17.20
CA LYS A 42 -3.73 3.50 16.60
C LYS A 42 -2.85 4.67 17.02
N PHE A 43 -3.45 5.79 17.42
CA PHE A 43 -2.76 6.99 17.83
C PHE A 43 -1.78 6.71 18.99
N ASP A 44 -0.55 7.16 18.80
CA ASP A 44 0.57 7.03 19.74
C ASP A 44 1.01 5.61 20.12
N ILE A 45 0.49 4.55 19.48
CA ILE A 45 0.92 3.17 19.78
C ILE A 45 2.43 3.00 19.64
N TRP A 46 3.02 3.60 18.59
CA TRP A 46 4.45 3.55 18.33
C TRP A 46 5.26 4.34 19.35
N LYS A 47 4.69 5.43 19.89
CA LYS A 47 5.33 6.21 20.97
C LYS A 47 5.33 5.41 22.27
N ASP A 48 4.25 4.69 22.56
CA ASP A 48 4.15 3.87 23.76
C ASP A 48 5.07 2.64 23.68
N MET A 49 5.13 1.97 22.53
CA MET A 49 6.11 0.91 22.27
C MET A 49 7.55 1.40 22.39
N ALA A 50 7.85 2.58 21.84
CA ALA A 50 9.17 3.19 21.89
C ALA A 50 9.68 3.41 23.32
N LYS A 51 8.81 3.82 24.25
CA LYS A 51 9.17 3.99 25.67
C LYS A 51 9.60 2.68 26.31
N ILE A 52 8.87 1.60 26.04
CA ILE A 52 9.14 0.26 26.63
C ILE A 52 10.40 -0.35 26.01
N LEU A 53 10.53 -0.28 24.69
CA LEU A 53 11.63 -0.88 23.93
C LEU A 53 12.91 -0.04 23.94
N LYS A 54 12.84 1.22 24.42
CA LYS A 54 13.95 2.21 24.41
C LYS A 54 14.51 2.46 23.01
N VAL A 55 13.62 2.57 22.03
CA VAL A 55 13.92 2.81 20.60
C VAL A 55 13.08 3.98 20.11
N SER A 56 13.51 4.71 19.08
CA SER A 56 12.71 5.82 18.55
C SER A 56 11.37 5.33 17.97
N PRO A 57 10.27 6.10 18.10
CA PRO A 57 8.96 5.73 17.55
C PRO A 57 9.00 5.42 16.05
N LYS A 58 9.77 6.21 15.29
CA LYS A 58 9.98 5.99 13.85
C LYS A 58 10.57 4.61 13.55
N LYS A 59 11.59 4.17 14.31
CA LYS A 59 12.20 2.85 14.10
C LYS A 59 11.24 1.70 14.43
N ILE A 60 10.38 1.87 15.44
CA ILE A 60 9.34 0.88 15.79
C ILE A 60 8.30 0.78 14.67
N HIS A 61 7.80 1.93 14.21
CA HIS A 61 6.88 2.02 13.07
C HIS A 61 7.47 1.36 11.81
N ASP A 62 8.69 1.74 11.44
CA ASP A 62 9.36 1.21 10.26
C ASP A 62 9.60 -0.29 10.38
N TYR A 63 9.97 -0.78 11.57
CA TYR A 63 10.14 -2.21 11.82
C TYR A 63 8.81 -2.98 11.70
N TYR A 64 7.73 -2.42 12.23
CA TYR A 64 6.38 -2.99 12.11
C TYR A 64 6.02 -3.20 10.63
N HIS A 65 6.01 -2.14 9.83
CA HIS A 65 5.54 -2.17 8.44
C HIS A 65 6.48 -2.92 7.50
N ASN A 66 7.79 -2.86 7.72
CA ASN A 66 8.76 -3.45 6.79
C ASN A 66 9.11 -4.90 7.11
N THR A 67 8.94 -5.34 8.36
CA THR A 67 9.44 -6.64 8.82
C THR A 67 8.38 -7.43 9.56
N TRP A 68 7.87 -6.90 10.68
CA TRP A 68 7.10 -7.71 11.61
C TRP A 68 5.69 -8.04 11.11
N SER A 69 4.97 -7.10 10.51
CA SER A 69 3.60 -7.33 9.98
C SER A 69 3.54 -8.40 8.89
N LYS A 70 4.63 -8.54 8.11
CA LYS A 70 4.72 -9.50 6.99
C LYS A 70 4.59 -10.95 7.43
N GLN A 71 4.86 -11.27 8.70
CA GLN A 71 4.71 -12.65 9.20
C GLN A 71 3.24 -13.11 9.27
N PHE A 72 2.30 -12.17 9.18
CA PHE A 72 0.86 -12.46 9.16
C PHE A 72 0.29 -12.48 7.73
N SER A 73 1.14 -12.32 6.72
CA SER A 73 0.74 -12.30 5.32
C SER A 73 1.24 -13.53 4.59
N ASP A 74 0.47 -13.95 3.59
CA ASP A 74 0.85 -15.02 2.69
C ASP A 74 1.99 -14.60 1.75
N ASP A 75 2.78 -15.58 1.31
CA ASP A 75 3.80 -15.35 0.30
C ASP A 75 3.16 -15.02 -1.07
N ILE A 76 3.64 -13.96 -1.70
CA ILE A 76 3.21 -13.55 -3.04
C ILE A 76 3.85 -14.40 -4.15
N ASN A 77 4.99 -15.05 -3.88
CA ASN A 77 5.77 -15.75 -4.91
C ASN A 77 4.97 -16.75 -5.75
N PRO A 78 4.08 -17.58 -5.16
CA PRO A 78 3.27 -18.53 -5.93
C PRO A 78 2.31 -17.89 -6.94
N TYR A 79 1.98 -16.60 -6.76
CA TYR A 79 0.97 -15.89 -7.55
C TYR A 79 1.58 -14.90 -8.56
N ARG A 80 2.92 -14.90 -8.68
CA ARG A 80 3.65 -13.90 -9.45
C ARG A 80 3.36 -13.96 -10.95
N ASP A 81 3.10 -15.15 -11.48
CA ASP A 81 2.85 -15.34 -12.91
C ASP A 81 1.40 -14.98 -13.27
N GLU A 82 0.44 -15.30 -12.40
CA GLU A 82 -0.95 -14.86 -12.51
C GLU A 82 -1.04 -13.33 -12.48
N ILE A 83 -0.30 -12.67 -11.59
CA ILE A 83 -0.22 -11.21 -11.54
C ILE A 83 0.31 -10.64 -12.87
N LYS A 84 1.33 -11.25 -13.49
CA LYS A 84 1.83 -10.81 -14.79
C LYS A 84 0.77 -10.97 -15.87
N SER A 85 0.04 -12.09 -15.87
CA SER A 85 -1.06 -12.33 -16.81
C SER A 85 -2.17 -11.29 -16.66
N LEU A 86 -2.58 -10.94 -15.43
CA LEU A 86 -3.56 -9.88 -15.17
C LEU A 86 -3.10 -8.52 -15.73
N ILE A 87 -1.83 -8.19 -15.56
CA ILE A 87 -1.26 -6.94 -16.10
C ILE A 87 -1.25 -6.95 -17.63
N GLN A 88 -0.90 -8.07 -18.26
CA GLN A 88 -0.89 -8.20 -19.73
C GLN A 88 -2.30 -8.15 -20.34
N MET A 89 -3.30 -8.68 -19.65
CA MET A 89 -4.69 -8.62 -20.07
C MET A 89 -5.30 -7.22 -19.90
N THR A 90 -4.77 -6.43 -18.96
CA THR A 90 -5.19 -5.05 -18.79
C THR A 90 -4.57 -4.22 -19.91
N GLN A 91 -5.37 -3.85 -20.92
CA GLN A 91 -4.90 -2.95 -21.98
C GLN A 91 -4.37 -1.66 -21.34
N PHE A 92 -3.18 -1.21 -21.75
CA PHE A 92 -2.51 0.01 -21.24
C PHE A 92 -3.24 1.32 -21.63
N SER A 93 -4.56 1.28 -21.87
CA SER A 93 -5.38 2.46 -22.11
C SER A 93 -5.56 3.34 -20.86
N HIS A 94 -5.15 2.83 -19.70
CA HIS A 94 -5.28 3.48 -18.40
C HIS A 94 -3.93 3.97 -17.88
N SER A 95 -3.97 4.88 -16.90
CA SER A 95 -2.77 5.29 -16.18
C SER A 95 -2.09 4.10 -15.47
N ILE A 96 -0.81 4.24 -15.12
CA ILE A 96 -0.07 3.23 -14.34
C ILE A 96 -0.81 2.93 -13.02
N GLN A 97 -1.30 3.98 -12.34
CA GLN A 97 -1.98 3.84 -11.05
C GLN A 97 -3.28 3.04 -11.17
N GLU A 98 -4.08 3.30 -12.20
CA GLU A 98 -5.30 2.54 -12.49
C GLU A 98 -5.00 1.10 -12.85
N THR A 99 -3.96 0.86 -13.65
CA THR A 99 -3.53 -0.50 -14.02
C THR A 99 -3.11 -1.29 -12.77
N VAL A 100 -2.34 -0.67 -11.86
CA VAL A 100 -1.94 -1.28 -10.60
C VAL A 100 -3.16 -1.58 -9.73
N LYS A 101 -4.07 -0.61 -9.58
CA LYS A 101 -5.30 -0.77 -8.80
C LYS A 101 -6.18 -1.90 -9.36
N HIS A 102 -6.35 -1.95 -10.68
CA HIS A 102 -7.11 -2.98 -11.37
C HIS A 102 -6.52 -4.37 -11.13
N ALA A 103 -5.21 -4.54 -11.36
CA ALA A 103 -4.53 -5.82 -11.16
C ALA A 103 -4.63 -6.32 -9.70
N ILE A 104 -4.48 -5.43 -8.71
CA ILE A 104 -4.65 -5.79 -7.28
C ILE A 104 -6.09 -6.18 -6.99
N THR A 105 -7.06 -5.47 -7.57
CA THR A 105 -8.49 -5.75 -7.38
C THR A 105 -8.87 -7.11 -7.95
N GLU A 106 -8.42 -7.42 -9.18
CA GLU A 106 -8.66 -8.72 -9.80
C GLU A 106 -7.97 -9.85 -9.05
N LEU A 107 -6.74 -9.65 -8.56
CA LEU A 107 -6.05 -10.64 -7.74
C LEU A 107 -6.84 -10.97 -6.46
N LYS A 108 -7.40 -9.96 -5.78
CA LYS A 108 -8.25 -10.16 -4.59
C LYS A 108 -9.54 -10.90 -4.90
N LYS A 109 -10.14 -10.66 -6.07
CA LYS A 109 -11.34 -11.39 -6.51
C LYS A 109 -11.05 -12.87 -6.77
N LEU A 110 -9.89 -13.18 -7.36
CA LEU A 110 -9.46 -14.55 -7.62
C LEU A 110 -9.12 -15.30 -6.32
N TYR A 111 -8.56 -14.60 -5.33
CA TYR A 111 -8.08 -15.20 -4.08
C TYR A 111 -8.65 -14.50 -2.85
N PRO A 112 -9.97 -14.59 -2.58
CA PRO A 112 -10.62 -13.82 -1.50
C PRO A 112 -10.18 -14.22 -0.09
N LYS A 113 -9.61 -15.42 0.07
CA LYS A 113 -9.10 -15.93 1.36
C LYS A 113 -7.63 -15.61 1.61
N LEU A 114 -6.93 -15.06 0.61
CA LEU A 114 -5.50 -14.86 0.65
C LEU A 114 -5.17 -13.51 1.28
N ASN A 115 -4.38 -13.52 2.34
CA ASN A 115 -3.95 -12.32 3.05
C ASN A 115 -2.59 -11.85 2.54
N LEU A 116 -2.56 -11.23 1.37
CA LEU A 116 -1.32 -10.69 0.81
C LEU A 116 -0.92 -9.36 1.46
N HIS A 117 0.38 -9.20 1.74
CA HIS A 117 0.92 -7.94 2.23
C HIS A 117 0.80 -6.84 1.15
N TYR A 118 -0.10 -5.88 1.35
CA TYR A 118 -0.46 -4.86 0.35
C TYR A 118 0.75 -4.15 -0.26
N GLN A 119 1.67 -3.65 0.57
CA GLN A 119 2.84 -2.90 0.09
C GLN A 119 3.73 -3.77 -0.82
N THR A 120 3.87 -5.06 -0.48
CA THR A 120 4.66 -6.00 -1.29
C THR A 120 3.99 -6.26 -2.63
N VAL A 121 2.67 -6.47 -2.65
CA VAL A 121 1.90 -6.62 -3.89
C VAL A 121 2.00 -5.36 -4.74
N TYR A 122 1.75 -4.19 -4.14
CA TYR A 122 1.81 -2.91 -4.83
C TYR A 122 3.17 -2.67 -5.49
N GLN A 123 4.26 -2.85 -4.74
CA GLN A 123 5.61 -2.70 -5.26
C GLN A 123 5.89 -3.64 -6.43
N TYR A 124 5.49 -4.91 -6.32
CA TYR A 124 5.67 -5.89 -7.37
C TYR A 124 4.86 -5.54 -8.63
N VAL A 125 3.57 -5.26 -8.49
CA VAL A 125 2.68 -4.90 -9.61
C VAL A 125 3.17 -3.63 -10.31
N ASN A 126 3.49 -2.58 -9.54
CA ASN A 126 4.01 -1.32 -10.08
C ASN A 126 5.33 -1.51 -10.84
N TYR A 127 6.22 -2.39 -10.34
CA TYR A 127 7.45 -2.74 -11.04
C TYR A 127 7.16 -3.44 -12.38
N GLN A 128 6.25 -4.43 -12.38
CA GLN A 128 5.87 -5.15 -13.61
C GLN A 128 5.23 -4.24 -14.65
N VAL A 129 4.31 -3.35 -14.25
CA VAL A 129 3.68 -2.38 -15.15
C VAL A 129 4.74 -1.47 -15.79
N LYS A 130 5.67 -0.92 -14.99
CA LYS A 130 6.75 -0.08 -15.49
C LYS A 130 7.68 -0.81 -16.46
N ASN A 131 7.98 -2.08 -16.21
CA ASN A 131 8.80 -2.89 -17.11
C ASN A 131 8.10 -3.16 -18.45
N ASN A 132 6.81 -3.47 -18.43
CA ASN A 132 6.06 -3.70 -19.67
C ASN A 132 5.99 -2.44 -20.55
N LEU A 133 5.82 -1.26 -19.92
CA LEU A 133 5.82 0.02 -20.66
C LEU A 133 7.15 0.33 -21.34
N LYS A 134 8.28 -0.08 -20.74
CA LYS A 134 9.62 0.09 -21.35
C LYS A 134 9.86 -0.82 -22.55
N ASN A 135 9.17 -1.96 -22.60
CA ASN A 135 9.33 -2.96 -23.66
C ASN A 135 8.34 -2.77 -24.80
N LEU A 136 7.46 -1.77 -24.74
CA LEU A 136 6.62 -1.42 -25.87
C LEU A 136 7.52 -0.97 -27.03
N PRO A 137 7.34 -1.51 -28.25
CA PRO A 137 8.08 -1.05 -29.41
C PRO A 137 7.86 0.46 -29.52
N ALA A 138 8.94 1.23 -29.62
CA ALA A 138 8.85 2.66 -29.85
C ALA A 138 7.97 2.84 -31.08
N ILE A 139 6.77 3.41 -30.89
CA ILE A 139 5.88 3.71 -32.00
C ILE A 139 6.71 4.62 -32.91
N PRO A 140 6.99 4.22 -34.16
CA PRO A 140 7.78 5.03 -35.06
C PRO A 140 7.12 6.40 -35.11
N THR A 141 7.84 7.43 -34.68
CA THR A 141 7.40 8.83 -34.74
C THR A 141 7.38 9.28 -36.21
N CYS A 142 6.59 8.60 -37.04
CA CYS A 142 6.43 8.86 -38.44
C CYS A 142 5.08 9.54 -38.59
N PHE A 143 5.06 10.85 -38.39
CA PHE A 143 4.17 11.83 -39.03
C PHE A 143 4.46 13.17 -38.36
N THR A 144 5.67 13.68 -38.57
CA THR A 144 5.88 15.13 -38.51
C THR A 144 5.16 15.70 -39.73
N VAL A 145 3.85 15.90 -39.61
CA VAL A 145 3.13 16.79 -40.51
C VAL A 145 3.80 18.14 -40.30
N LYS A 146 4.57 18.58 -41.29
CA LYS A 146 5.05 19.97 -41.37
C LYS A 146 3.79 20.84 -41.37
N GLN A 147 3.38 21.32 -40.21
CA GLN A 147 2.48 22.45 -40.13
C GLN A 147 3.25 23.64 -40.69
N GLU A 148 2.79 24.13 -41.84
CA GLU A 148 3.19 25.43 -42.36
C GLU A 148 2.91 26.48 -41.29
N GLU A 149 3.95 27.22 -40.94
CA GLU A 149 3.94 28.31 -39.98
C GLU A 149 2.96 29.41 -40.42
N SER A 150 1.88 29.60 -39.67
CA SER A 150 1.21 30.90 -39.62
C SER A 150 1.61 31.61 -38.33
N SER A 151 2.36 32.69 -38.51
CA SER A 151 2.86 33.67 -37.55
C SER A 151 1.78 34.36 -36.69
N GLU A 152 2.24 34.97 -35.58
CA GLU A 152 1.55 35.85 -34.60
C GLU A 152 0.91 35.14 -33.39
N THR A 153 1.17 35.47 -32.11
CA THR A 153 1.76 36.66 -31.45
C THR A 153 2.34 36.24 -30.09
N LYS A 154 3.39 36.93 -29.62
CA LYS A 154 4.07 36.68 -28.34
C LYS A 154 3.27 37.24 -27.16
N GLU A 155 3.09 36.46 -26.10
CA GLU A 155 2.79 36.99 -24.75
C GLU A 155 3.52 36.19 -23.67
N ASP A 156 4.39 36.89 -22.92
CA ASP A 156 5.28 36.39 -21.87
C ASP A 156 4.50 36.01 -20.61
N ARG A 157 4.45 34.72 -20.24
CA ARG A 157 4.16 34.29 -18.86
C ARG A 157 5.05 33.14 -18.41
N LYS A 158 5.75 33.39 -17.31
CA LYS A 158 6.74 32.52 -16.63
C LYS A 158 6.03 31.68 -15.54
N PRO A 159 6.05 30.32 -15.57
CA PRO A 159 5.52 29.53 -14.47
C PRO A 159 6.58 29.19 -13.40
N SER A 160 6.16 29.30 -12.14
CA SER A 160 6.93 29.08 -10.91
C SER A 160 7.09 27.58 -10.58
N SER A 161 8.31 27.18 -10.20
CA SER A 161 8.76 25.77 -10.00
C SER A 161 8.53 25.21 -8.59
N GLN A 162 7.36 25.38 -7.96
CA GLN A 162 7.16 24.97 -6.55
C GLN A 162 6.20 23.79 -6.30
N GLN A 163 5.67 23.09 -7.31
CA GLN A 163 4.58 22.12 -7.09
C GLN A 163 4.97 20.62 -7.03
N ILE A 164 6.25 20.24 -7.02
CA ILE A 164 6.64 18.82 -7.16
C ILE A 164 6.86 18.08 -5.82
N THR A 165 6.95 18.78 -4.68
CA THR A 165 7.34 18.13 -3.41
C THR A 165 6.18 17.64 -2.54
N GLU A 166 4.92 17.96 -2.84
CA GLU A 166 3.76 17.62 -1.97
C GLU A 166 3.13 16.24 -2.22
N LEU A 167 3.60 15.48 -3.22
CA LEU A 167 2.93 14.26 -3.71
C LEU A 167 3.21 12.97 -2.91
N PHE A 168 4.17 12.98 -1.97
CA PHE A 168 4.53 11.78 -1.20
C PHE A 168 3.94 11.74 0.22
N ASP A 169 3.66 12.89 0.84
CA ASP A 169 3.04 12.94 2.19
C ASP A 169 1.52 12.74 2.16
N THR A 170 0.86 12.85 0.99
CA THR A 170 -0.60 12.64 0.89
C THR A 170 -1.01 11.16 0.82
N PHE A 171 -0.08 10.23 0.57
CA PHE A 171 -0.41 8.83 0.27
C PHE A 171 -0.61 7.96 1.52
N GLU A 172 -0.04 8.33 2.68
CA GLU A 172 -0.32 7.63 3.95
C GLU A 172 -1.68 8.03 4.56
N HIS A 173 -2.20 9.23 4.25
CA HIS A 173 -3.51 9.69 4.74
C HIS A 173 -4.69 9.34 3.81
N THR A 174 -4.45 8.92 2.56
CA THR A 174 -5.51 8.51 1.61
C THR A 174 -5.64 7.00 1.45
N ALA A 175 -4.82 6.20 2.13
CA ALA A 175 -5.00 4.74 2.19
C ALA A 175 -6.11 4.30 3.16
N LEU A 176 -6.62 5.20 4.00
CA LEU A 176 -7.56 4.89 5.09
C LEU A 176 -9.06 4.78 4.71
N PRO A 177 -9.66 5.54 3.76
CA PRO A 177 -11.06 5.29 3.40
C PRO A 177 -11.25 3.96 2.67
N PHE A 178 -10.16 3.31 2.22
CA PHE A 178 -10.22 2.06 1.47
C PHE A 178 -10.24 0.80 2.36
N TYR A 179 -9.81 0.90 3.63
CA TYR A 179 -9.96 -0.21 4.58
C TYR A 179 -11.41 -0.33 5.07
N GLU A 180 -12.14 0.78 5.23
CA GLU A 180 -13.55 0.76 5.65
C GLU A 180 -14.52 0.39 4.52
N SER A 181 -14.17 0.59 3.24
CA SER A 181 -15.07 0.27 2.10
C SER A 181 -14.91 -1.14 1.52
N LEU A 182 -13.93 -1.94 1.97
CA LEU A 182 -13.65 -3.28 1.42
C LEU A 182 -13.99 -4.45 2.35
N PHE A 183 -14.40 -4.17 3.57
CA PHE A 183 -15.01 -5.14 4.47
C PHE A 183 -16.41 -4.65 4.81
N PRO A 184 -17.47 -5.04 4.07
CA PRO A 184 -18.81 -4.90 4.62
C PRO A 184 -18.82 -5.68 5.94
N ILE A 185 -19.13 -4.97 7.03
CA ILE A 185 -19.46 -5.60 8.31
C ILE A 185 -20.56 -6.60 7.98
N ALA A 186 -20.24 -7.89 7.97
CA ALA A 186 -21.27 -8.91 7.92
C ALA A 186 -22.03 -8.77 9.24
N ASP A 187 -23.28 -8.31 9.19
CA ASP A 187 -24.19 -8.30 10.32
C ASP A 187 -24.22 -9.71 10.92
N PHE A 188 -23.52 -9.86 12.04
CA PHE A 188 -23.56 -11.06 12.86
C PHE A 188 -24.70 -10.92 13.87
N ASP A 189 -25.92 -10.77 13.34
CA ASP A 189 -27.17 -10.93 14.09
C ASP A 189 -28.00 -12.02 13.40
N ALA A 190 -27.66 -13.27 13.70
CA ALA A 190 -28.58 -14.42 13.72
C ALA A 190 -27.79 -15.71 14.04
N LEU A 191 -27.71 -16.05 15.33
CA LEU A 191 -27.96 -17.39 15.91
C LEU A 191 -27.72 -17.37 17.42
#